data_AF-A0A6L5FFB2-F1
#
_entry.id   AF-A0A6L5FFB2-F1
#
_cell.length_a   1.000
_cell.length_b   1.000
_cell.length_c   1.000
_cell.angle_alpha   90.00
_cell.angle_beta   90.00
_cell.angle_gamma   90.00
#
_symmetry.space_group_name_H-M   'P 1'
#
loop_
_entity.id
_entity.type
_entity.pdbx_description
1 polymer ?
#
loop_
_entity_poly.entity_id
_entity_poly.type
_entity_poly.pdbx_seq_one_letter_code
_entity_poly.pdbx_strand_id
1 'polypeptide(L)'
;MPNGRPGDHPHYDIVHHKIEVLGGGLDETVRSIDAIASPELNEIVSHLVASWPRDSGGTVAPHGLSIVLHALLSYVEKQRNRSAD
;
A
#
# COMPACT_ATOMS: atom_id res chain seq x y z
N MET A 1 -4.30 -8.89 20.91
CA MET A 1 -3.77 -9.29 19.59
C MET A 1 -4.89 -9.10 18.58
N PRO A 2 -4.64 -8.65 17.34
CA PRO A 2 -5.64 -8.65 16.28
C PRO A 2 -5.92 -10.10 15.87
N ASN A 3 -7.14 -10.39 15.44
CA ASN A 3 -7.65 -11.77 15.33
C ASN A 3 -7.53 -12.34 13.91
N GLY A 4 -6.74 -11.70 13.05
CA GLY A 4 -6.55 -12.10 11.64
C GLY A 4 -7.82 -11.98 10.80
N ARG A 5 -8.79 -11.15 11.22
CA ARG A 5 -10.01 -10.93 10.44
C ARG A 5 -9.76 -9.87 9.36
N PRO A 6 -10.42 -9.98 8.19
CA PRO A 6 -10.42 -8.90 7.21
C PRO A 6 -10.80 -7.57 7.87
N GLY A 7 -9.99 -6.54 7.67
CA GLY A 7 -10.10 -5.23 8.30
C GLY A 7 -9.09 -4.98 9.43
N ASP A 8 -8.50 -6.03 10.03
CA ASP A 8 -7.48 -5.88 11.08
C ASP A 8 -6.11 -5.47 10.52
N HIS A 9 -5.84 -5.82 9.25
CA HIS A 9 -4.55 -5.60 8.59
C HIS A 9 -4.74 -5.07 7.15
N PRO A 10 -4.98 -3.76 6.98
CA PRO A 10 -5.31 -3.15 5.68
C PRO A 10 -4.36 -3.53 4.53
N HIS A 11 -3.06 -3.54 4.79
CA HIS A 11 -2.08 -3.96 3.78
C HIS A 11 -2.24 -5.44 3.38
N TYR A 12 -2.38 -6.32 4.36
CA TYR A 12 -2.59 -7.74 4.12
C TYR A 12 -3.89 -8.00 3.35
N ASP A 13 -4.96 -7.26 3.69
CA ASP A 13 -6.24 -7.34 3.01
C ASP A 13 -6.13 -6.94 1.54
N ILE A 14 -5.38 -5.88 1.24
CA ILE A 14 -5.14 -5.41 -0.12
C ILE A 14 -4.29 -6.41 -0.92
N VAL A 15 -3.23 -6.93 -0.31
CA VAL A 15 -2.21 -7.74 -0.99
C VAL A 15 -2.62 -9.20 -1.12
N HIS A 16 -3.10 -9.82 -0.04
CA HIS A 16 -3.41 -11.25 0.00
C HIS A 16 -4.89 -11.54 -0.20
N HIS A 17 -5.77 -10.80 0.47
CA HIS A 17 -7.22 -11.01 0.32
C HIS A 17 -7.81 -10.31 -0.91
N LYS A 18 -7.03 -9.44 -1.58
CA LYS A 18 -7.45 -8.64 -2.75
C LYS A 18 -8.73 -7.84 -2.49
N ILE A 19 -8.93 -7.41 -1.24
CA ILE A 19 -10.06 -6.59 -0.83
C ILE A 19 -9.76 -5.13 -1.21
N GLU A 20 -10.77 -4.43 -1.69
CA GLU A 20 -10.70 -2.99 -1.91
C GLU A 20 -10.86 -2.28 -0.57
N VAL A 21 -9.78 -1.70 -0.06
CA VAL A 21 -9.73 -1.07 1.27
C VAL A 21 -9.62 0.45 1.14
N LEU A 22 -8.79 0.92 0.21
CA LEU A 22 -8.54 2.35 0.00
C LEU A 22 -9.44 2.93 -1.09
N GLY A 23 -9.70 2.14 -2.14
CA GLY A 23 -10.44 2.54 -3.33
C GLY A 23 -9.65 3.44 -4.28
N GLY A 24 -10.28 3.81 -5.39
CA GLY A 24 -9.74 4.82 -6.31
C GLY A 24 -8.43 4.43 -7.00
N GLY A 25 -8.16 3.13 -7.14
CA GLY A 25 -6.93 2.59 -7.73
C GLY A 25 -5.72 2.53 -6.79
N LEU A 26 -5.84 3.01 -5.55
CA LEU A 26 -4.74 3.00 -4.58
C LEU A 26 -4.34 1.58 -4.15
N ASP A 27 -5.30 0.68 -4.03
CA ASP A 27 -5.05 -0.73 -3.68
C ASP A 27 -4.18 -1.42 -4.74
N GLU A 28 -4.31 -1.04 -6.02
CA GLU A 28 -3.47 -1.57 -7.10
C GLU A 28 -2.04 -1.06 -7.01
N THR A 29 -1.87 0.22 -6.66
CA THR A 29 -0.54 0.79 -6.42
C THR A 29 0.14 0.10 -5.25
N VAL A 30 -0.57 -0.18 -4.15
CA VAL A 30 -0.04 -0.93 -3.01
C VAL A 30 0.40 -2.33 -3.42
N ARG A 31 -0.43 -3.08 -4.17
CA ARG A 31 -0.06 -4.40 -4.71
C ARG A 31 1.18 -4.34 -5.61
N SER A 32 1.29 -3.30 -6.44
CA SER A 32 2.42 -3.11 -7.34
C SER A 32 3.72 -2.86 -6.59
N ILE A 33 3.67 -2.07 -5.50
CA ILE A 33 4.82 -1.85 -4.63
C ILE A 33 5.21 -3.17 -3.96
N ASP A 34 4.27 -3.87 -3.32
CA ASP A 34 4.53 -5.11 -2.58
C ASP A 34 5.23 -6.17 -3.44
N ALA A 35 4.86 -6.27 -4.72
CA ALA A 35 5.41 -7.24 -5.66
C ALA A 35 6.90 -7.04 -5.99
N ILE A 36 7.47 -5.84 -5.78
CA ILE A 36 8.82 -5.49 -6.25
C ILE A 36 9.71 -4.84 -5.18
N ALA A 37 9.11 -4.38 -4.08
CA ALA A 37 9.81 -3.73 -2.99
C ALA A 37 10.49 -4.73 -2.04
N SER A 38 11.41 -4.22 -1.22
CA SER A 38 12.01 -5.01 -0.14
C SER A 38 11.02 -5.18 1.02
N PRO A 39 11.19 -6.22 1.87
CA PRO A 39 10.34 -6.43 3.03
C PRO A 39 10.25 -5.21 3.96
N GLU A 40 11.35 -4.49 4.15
CA GLU A 40 11.40 -3.30 5.00
C GLU A 40 10.54 -2.16 4.44
N LEU A 41 10.53 -2.00 3.11
CA LEU A 41 9.67 -0.99 2.48
C LEU A 41 8.20 -1.40 2.53
N ASN A 42 7.90 -2.71 2.39
CA ASN A 42 6.53 -3.21 2.56
C ASN A 42 6.02 -2.99 3.99
N GLU A 43 6.88 -3.07 5.00
CA GLU A 43 6.51 -2.70 6.36
C GLU A 43 6.16 -1.20 6.49
N ILE A 44 6.92 -0.32 5.84
CA ILE A 44 6.62 1.12 5.79
C ILE A 44 5.29 1.38 5.09
N VAL A 45 5.05 0.75 3.94
CA VAL A 45 3.79 0.87 3.20
C VAL A 45 2.63 0.33 4.05
N SER A 46 2.84 -0.77 4.77
CA SER A 46 1.85 -1.32 5.69
C SER A 46 1.47 -0.34 6.79
N HIS A 47 2.46 0.27 7.45
CA HIS A 47 2.20 1.32 8.44
C HIS A 47 1.51 2.55 7.85
N LEU A 48 1.92 2.99 6.66
CA LEU A 48 1.30 4.12 5.96
C LEU A 48 -0.19 3.86 5.69
N VAL A 49 -0.52 2.71 5.10
CA VAL A 49 -1.90 2.33 4.75
C VAL A 49 -2.75 2.12 6.01
N ALA A 50 -2.19 1.48 7.05
CA ALA A 50 -2.91 1.25 8.30
C ALA A 50 -3.21 2.54 9.08
N SER A 51 -2.27 3.50 9.04
CA SER A 51 -2.39 4.78 9.75
C SER A 51 -3.17 5.85 9.01
N TRP A 52 -3.42 5.66 7.70
CA TRP A 52 -4.10 6.66 6.91
C TRP A 52 -5.58 6.80 7.33
N PRO A 53 -6.07 8.03 7.55
CA PRO A 53 -7.44 8.27 8.00
C PRO A 53 -8.47 7.76 6.98
N ARG A 54 -9.51 7.13 7.52
CA ARG A 54 -10.66 6.59 6.77
C ARG A 54 -11.94 6.99 7.50
N ASP A 55 -12.98 7.34 6.74
CA ASP A 55 -14.31 7.66 7.25
C ASP A 55 -15.39 6.81 6.54
N SER A 56 -16.67 7.09 6.81
CA SER A 56 -17.78 6.37 6.18
C SER A 56 -17.85 6.52 4.65
N GLY A 57 -17.19 7.52 4.09
CA GLY A 57 -17.07 7.76 2.65
C GLY A 57 -15.80 7.17 2.02
N GLY A 58 -14.91 6.57 2.81
CA GLY A 58 -13.69 5.92 2.34
C GLY A 58 -12.40 6.59 2.82
N THR A 59 -11.37 6.56 1.99
CA THR A 59 -10.05 7.15 2.31
C THR A 59 -10.15 8.66 2.40
N VAL A 60 -9.73 9.24 3.53
CA VAL A 60 -9.68 10.69 3.71
C VAL A 60 -8.44 11.25 2.98
N ALA A 61 -8.62 12.34 2.25
CA ALA A 61 -7.56 12.98 1.44
C ALA A 61 -6.80 11.97 0.53
N PRO A 62 -7.50 11.21 -0.33
CA PRO A 62 -6.91 10.11 -1.10
C PRO A 62 -5.83 10.60 -2.08
N HIS A 63 -5.88 11.86 -2.50
CA HIS A 63 -4.86 12.46 -3.37
C HIS A 63 -3.49 12.56 -2.68
N GLY A 64 -3.45 12.87 -1.38
CA GLY A 64 -2.20 12.90 -0.63
C GLY A 64 -1.55 11.52 -0.54
N LEU A 65 -2.36 10.50 -0.26
CA LEU A 65 -1.90 9.11 -0.24
C LEU A 65 -1.42 8.65 -1.63
N SER A 66 -2.16 9.03 -2.68
CA SER A 66 -1.81 8.75 -4.08
C SER A 66 -0.41 9.28 -4.42
N ILE A 67 -0.09 10.53 -4.08
CA ILE A 67 1.23 11.13 -4.34
C ILE A 67 2.34 10.31 -3.68
N VAL A 68 2.16 9.94 -2.41
CA VAL A 68 3.17 9.18 -1.65
C VAL A 68 3.36 7.78 -2.25
N LEU A 69 2.27 7.05 -2.52
CA LEU A 69 2.33 5.71 -3.09
C LEU A 69 2.96 5.70 -4.49
N HIS A 70 2.61 6.65 -5.36
CA HIS A 70 3.23 6.74 -6.68
C HIS A 70 4.70 7.12 -6.62
N ALA A 71 5.10 8.01 -5.70
CA ALA A 71 6.51 8.33 -5.50
C ALA A 71 7.31 7.11 -5.01
N LEU A 72 6.74 6.32 -4.10
CA LEU A 72 7.34 5.07 -3.63
C LEU A 72 7.45 4.04 -4.75
N LEU A 73 6.40 3.83 -5.54
CA LEU A 73 6.41 2.94 -6.70
C LEU A 73 7.51 3.33 -7.70
N SER A 74 7.56 4.62 -8.08
CA SER A 74 8.62 5.14 -8.95
C SER A 74 10.02 4.96 -8.37
N TYR A 75 10.17 5.05 -7.05
CA TYR A 75 11.46 4.82 -6.39
C TYR A 75 11.88 3.35 -6.50
N VAL A 76 11.00 2.40 -6.18
CA VAL A 76 11.33 0.97 -6.23
C VAL A 76 11.58 0.46 -7.65
N GLU A 77 10.83 0.95 -8.63
CA GLU A 77 11.07 0.64 -10.05
C GLU A 77 12.47 1.08 -10.48
N LYS A 78 12.89 2.29 -10.07
CA LYS A 78 14.25 2.79 -10.36
C LYS A 78 15.34 2.00 -9.66
N GLN A 79 15.13 1.57 -8.42
CA GLN A 79 16.09 0.74 -7.70
C GLN A 79 16.26 -0.62 -8.39
N ARG A 80 15.14 -1.28 -8.73
CA ARG A 80 15.16 -2.57 -9.41
C ARG A 80 15.90 -2.53 -10.74
N ASN A 81 15.67 -1.49 -11.54
CA ASN A 81 16.33 -1.35 -12.84
C ASN A 81 17.84 -1.13 -12.70
N ARG A 82 18.31 -0.45 -11.65
CA ARG A 82 19.75 -0.26 -11.38
C ARG A 82 20.46 -1.52 -10.92
N SER A 83 19.75 -2.48 -10.33
CA SER A 83 20.33 -3.76 -9.90
C SER A 83 20.36 -4.83 -11.00
N ALA A 84 19.75 -4.55 -12.16
CA ALA A 84 19.70 -5.45 -13.30
C ALA A 84 20.83 -5.18 -14.33
N ASP A 85 21.56 -4.07 -14.18
CA ASP A 85 22.76 -3.69 -14.94
C ASP A 85 24.04 -4.13 -14.22
#